data_AF-A0A9E1N183-F1
#
_entry.id   AF-A0A9E1N183-F1
#
_cell.length_a   1.000
_cell.length_b   1.000
_cell.length_c   1.000
_cell.angle_alpha   90.00
_cell.angle_beta   90.00
_cell.angle_gamma   90.00
#
_symmetry.space_group_name_H-M   'P 1'
#
loop_
_entity.id
_entity.type
_entity.pdbx_description
1 polymer ?
#
loop_
_entity_poly.entity_id
_entity_poly.type
_entity_poly.pdbx_seq_one_letter_code
_entity_poly.pdbx_strand_id
1 'polypeptide(L)'
;MRRGLRGEDVVANIRRRLADELGLQLDDVVLISPRTLPKTTSGKVQRQLTARLFESNKLEILFHDVLAEAPVVLEPVVLGEGAAWPARQISAWLCKRIAAIRGLDTQDIPLDSPVRSLGLDSVALVELAADLGKLLDRKIDPKELDGDPTLDQWVGGLVNE
;
A
#
# COMPACT_ATOMS: atom_id res chain seq x y z
N MET A 1 21.16 -16.26 -17.68
CA MET A 1 20.28 -15.08 -17.80
C MET A 1 19.94 -14.89 -19.28
N ARG A 2 18.66 -14.90 -19.66
CA ARG A 2 18.27 -14.40 -20.99
C ARG A 2 18.56 -12.90 -20.99
N ARG A 3 19.45 -12.45 -21.89
CA ARG A 3 19.76 -11.03 -22.12
C ARG A 3 18.47 -10.30 -22.46
N GLY A 4 17.99 -9.39 -21.61
CA GLY A 4 16.97 -8.42 -22.00
C GLY A 4 15.97 -7.99 -20.93
N LEU A 5 15.71 -8.77 -19.89
CA LEU A 5 14.73 -8.39 -18.85
C LEU A 5 15.45 -7.76 -17.65
N ARG A 6 15.12 -6.51 -17.33
CA ARG A 6 15.60 -5.85 -16.11
C ARG A 6 14.81 -6.38 -14.91
N GLY A 7 15.45 -6.47 -13.74
CA GLY A 7 14.80 -6.96 -12.52
C GLY A 7 13.55 -6.15 -12.17
N GLU A 8 13.63 -4.83 -12.38
CA GLU A 8 12.52 -3.87 -12.24
C GLU A 8 11.30 -4.27 -13.08
N ASP A 9 11.47 -4.52 -14.38
CA ASP A 9 10.36 -4.90 -15.28
C ASP A 9 9.68 -6.20 -14.84
N VAL A 10 10.47 -7.15 -14.33
CA VAL A 10 9.98 -8.45 -13.85
C VAL A 10 9.15 -8.27 -12.59
N VAL A 11 9.66 -7.51 -11.62
CA VAL A 11 8.95 -7.26 -10.35
C VAL A 11 7.67 -6.46 -10.58
N ALA A 12 7.71 -5.39 -11.36
CA ALA A 12 6.52 -4.59 -11.68
C ALA A 12 5.40 -5.44 -12.28
N ASN A 13 5.76 -6.39 -13.17
CA ASN A 13 4.79 -7.28 -13.78
C ASN A 13 4.22 -8.32 -12.79
N ILE A 14 5.05 -8.86 -11.89
CA ILE A 14 4.60 -9.78 -10.82
C ILE A 14 3.58 -9.05 -9.91
N ARG A 15 3.93 -7.84 -9.45
CA ARG A 15 3.08 -7.02 -8.57
C ARG A 15 1.73 -6.73 -9.23
N ARG A 16 1.75 -6.18 -10.45
CA ARG A 16 0.53 -5.85 -11.20
C ARG A 16 -0.38 -7.06 -11.38
N ARG A 17 0.15 -8.21 -11.81
CA ARG A 17 -0.67 -9.42 -12.00
C ARG A 17 -1.29 -9.94 -10.71
N LEU A 18 -0.55 -9.91 -9.60
CA LEU A 18 -1.07 -10.35 -8.31
C LEU A 18 -2.13 -9.40 -7.76
N ALA A 19 -1.98 -8.10 -7.99
CA ALA A 19 -3.01 -7.12 -7.69
C ALA A 19 -4.27 -7.36 -8.55
N ASP A 20 -4.13 -7.49 -9.86
CA ASP A 20 -5.25 -7.67 -10.79
C ASP A 20 -6.00 -9.00 -10.59
N GLU A 21 -5.28 -10.11 -10.42
CA GLU A 21 -5.87 -11.45 -10.39
C GLU A 21 -6.29 -11.88 -8.98
N LEU A 22 -5.58 -11.45 -7.94
CA LEU A 22 -5.78 -11.92 -6.56
C LEU A 22 -6.09 -10.79 -5.57
N GLY A 23 -6.02 -9.51 -5.96
CA GLY A 23 -6.18 -8.39 -5.03
C GLY A 23 -5.08 -8.32 -3.96
N LEU A 24 -3.92 -8.92 -4.22
CA LEU A 24 -2.82 -9.02 -3.24
C LEU A 24 -1.69 -8.07 -3.61
N GLN A 25 -1.33 -7.21 -2.66
CA GLN A 25 -0.10 -6.43 -2.70
C GLN A 25 1.05 -7.24 -2.09
N LEU A 26 2.22 -7.20 -2.71
CA LEU A 26 3.42 -7.82 -2.16
C LEU A 26 4.22 -6.79 -1.36
N ASP A 27 4.66 -7.11 -0.15
CA ASP A 27 5.61 -6.24 0.56
C ASP A 27 7.00 -6.39 -0.05
N ASP A 28 7.43 -7.65 -0.24
CA ASP A 28 8.80 -7.95 -0.60
C ASP A 28 8.89 -8.90 -1.80
N VAL A 29 9.67 -8.50 -2.81
CA VAL A 29 9.91 -9.32 -4.01
C VAL A 29 11.40 -9.53 -4.21
N VAL A 30 11.84 -10.78 -4.00
CA VAL A 30 13.23 -11.18 -4.13
C VAL A 30 13.40 -12.10 -5.33
N LEU A 31 14.15 -11.64 -6.33
CA LEU A 31 14.62 -12.46 -7.43
C LEU A 31 15.95 -13.08 -7.04
N ILE A 32 16.04 -14.40 -7.06
CA ILE A 32 17.25 -15.15 -6.72
C ILE A 32 17.83 -15.89 -7.93
N SER A 33 19.10 -16.27 -7.81
CA SER A 33 19.78 -17.11 -8.80
C SER A 33 18.96 -18.38 -9.12
N PRO A 34 18.86 -18.78 -10.40
CA PRO A 34 18.18 -20.03 -10.74
C PRO A 34 18.78 -21.23 -10.01
N ARG A 35 17.91 -22.15 -9.57
CA ARG A 35 18.27 -23.41 -8.88
C ARG A 35 18.87 -23.25 -7.47
N THR A 36 18.81 -22.06 -6.86
CA THR A 36 19.31 -21.84 -5.49
C THR A 36 18.22 -21.89 -4.42
N LEU A 37 16.94 -21.90 -4.81
CA LEU A 37 15.83 -22.04 -3.88
C LEU A 37 15.90 -23.42 -3.16
N PRO A 38 15.93 -23.47 -1.82
CA PRO A 38 15.99 -24.73 -1.10
C PRO A 38 14.78 -25.63 -1.38
N LYS A 39 15.04 -26.86 -1.82
CA LYS A 39 14.02 -27.86 -2.14
C LYS A 39 14.28 -29.18 -1.43
N THR A 40 13.23 -29.93 -1.14
CA THR A 40 13.33 -31.32 -0.67
C THR A 40 13.84 -32.21 -1.81
N THR A 41 14.25 -33.44 -1.49
CA THR A 41 14.61 -34.45 -2.49
C THR A 41 13.48 -34.73 -3.49
N SER A 42 12.22 -34.51 -3.09
CA SER A 42 11.03 -34.59 -3.95
C SER A 42 10.72 -33.30 -4.74
N GLY A 43 11.55 -32.27 -4.65
CA GLY A 43 11.41 -31.01 -5.40
C GLY A 43 10.45 -29.99 -4.78
N LYS A 44 9.85 -30.26 -3.61
CA LYS A 44 9.01 -29.30 -2.89
C LYS A 44 9.86 -28.20 -2.29
N VAL A 45 9.36 -26.97 -2.26
CA VAL A 45 10.06 -25.85 -1.59
C VAL A 45 10.14 -26.12 -0.10
N GLN A 46 11.35 -26.02 0.47
CA GLN A 46 11.54 -26.07 1.91
C GLN A 46 11.22 -24.69 2.49
N ARG A 47 9.93 -24.39 2.68
CA ARG A 47 9.44 -23.05 3.05
C ARG A 47 10.12 -22.50 4.32
N GLN A 48 10.23 -23.31 5.37
CA GLN A 48 10.87 -22.90 6.63
C GLN A 48 12.35 -22.56 6.46
N LEU A 49 13.11 -23.37 5.71
CA LEU A 49 14.51 -23.09 5.44
C LEU A 49 14.66 -21.85 4.57
N THR A 50 13.80 -21.70 3.56
CA THR A 50 13.78 -20.53 2.68
C THR A 50 13.52 -19.24 3.47
N ALA A 51 12.54 -19.24 4.38
CA ALA A 51 12.25 -18.10 5.26
C ALA A 51 13.47 -17.73 6.13
N ARG A 52 14.10 -18.71 6.79
CA ARG A 52 15.31 -18.47 7.58
C ARG A 52 16.46 -17.92 6.75
N LEU A 53 16.65 -18.39 5.51
CA LEU A 53 17.69 -17.89 4.63
C LEU A 53 17.38 -16.47 4.14
N PHE A 54 16.11 -16.15 3.90
CA PHE A 54 15.68 -14.79 3.58
C PHE A 54 15.95 -13.83 4.75
N GLU A 55 15.45 -14.17 5.95
CA GLU A 55 15.63 -13.36 7.17
C GLU A 55 17.11 -13.16 7.56
N SER A 56 17.95 -14.17 7.30
CA SER A 56 19.40 -14.08 7.56
C SER A 56 20.21 -13.52 6.38
N ASN A 57 19.53 -13.06 5.31
CA ASN A 57 20.13 -12.52 4.09
C ASN A 57 21.17 -13.44 3.43
N LYS A 58 20.89 -14.75 3.42
CA LYS A 58 21.74 -15.82 2.86
C LYS A 58 21.24 -16.36 1.53
N LEU A 59 20.22 -15.75 0.95
CA LEU A 59 19.78 -16.08 -0.41
C LEU A 59 20.76 -15.48 -1.43
N GLU A 60 20.93 -16.17 -2.56
CA GLU A 60 21.67 -15.62 -3.71
C GLU A 60 20.76 -14.65 -4.48
N ILE A 61 20.66 -13.42 -3.98
CA ILE A 61 19.79 -12.38 -4.52
C ILE A 61 20.40 -11.79 -5.80
N LEU A 62 19.60 -11.76 -6.86
CA LEU A 62 19.88 -11.04 -8.11
C LEU A 62 19.24 -9.65 -8.12
N PHE A 63 18.07 -9.53 -7.51
CA PHE A 63 17.31 -8.28 -7.40
C PHE A 63 16.38 -8.38 -6.21
N HIS A 64 16.24 -7.30 -5.46
CA HIS A 64 15.38 -7.24 -4.29
C HIS A 64 14.65 -5.91 -4.32
N ASP A 65 13.33 -5.99 -4.43
CA ASP A 65 12.44 -4.86 -4.39
C ASP A 65 11.56 -4.98 -3.17
N VAL A 66 11.89 -4.18 -2.17
CA VAL A 66 11.00 -3.91 -1.05
C VAL A 66 10.05 -2.83 -1.56
N LEU A 67 8.75 -3.06 -1.42
CA LEU A 67 7.79 -1.96 -1.48
C LEU A 67 8.20 -1.04 -0.34
N ALA A 68 8.95 0.01 -0.66
CA ALA A 68 9.36 0.96 0.33
C ALA A 68 8.06 1.45 0.98
N GLU A 69 7.87 1.12 2.26
CA GLU A 69 7.29 2.12 3.12
C GLU A 69 8.20 3.32 2.92
N ALA A 70 7.80 4.24 2.04
CA ALA A 70 8.38 5.56 2.04
C ALA A 70 8.38 5.92 3.53
N PRO A 71 9.56 6.16 4.14
CA PRO A 71 9.56 6.66 5.50
C PRO A 71 8.68 7.87 5.37
N VAL A 72 7.51 7.80 6.01
CA VAL A 72 6.75 9.01 6.22
C VAL A 72 7.70 9.74 7.15
N VAL A 73 8.53 10.61 6.57
CA VAL A 73 9.17 11.66 7.32
C VAL A 73 7.99 12.53 7.68
N LEU A 74 7.25 12.07 8.70
CA LEU A 74 6.59 12.94 9.64
C LEU A 74 7.77 13.68 10.24
N GLU A 75 8.24 14.71 9.54
CA GLU A 75 8.76 15.84 10.28
C GLU A 75 7.66 16.11 11.30
N PRO A 76 7.95 15.99 12.61
CA PRO A 76 7.00 16.43 13.59
C PRO A 76 6.90 17.93 13.33
N VAL A 77 5.94 18.32 12.49
CA VAL A 77 5.36 19.63 12.55
C VAL A 77 4.93 19.70 14.00
N VAL A 78 5.62 20.52 14.76
CA VAL A 78 5.26 20.84 16.13
C VAL A 78 3.87 21.43 16.01
N LEU A 79 2.85 20.58 16.11
CA LEU A 79 1.46 20.98 16.20
C LEU A 79 1.39 21.64 17.57
N GLY A 80 1.55 22.96 17.57
CA GLY A 80 1.03 23.77 18.66
C GLY A 80 -0.41 23.33 18.90
N GLU A 81 -0.74 23.13 20.18
CA GLU A 81 -2.06 22.67 20.63
C GLU A 81 -3.17 23.37 19.81
N GLY A 82 -3.88 22.59 18.99
CA GLY A 82 -4.95 23.09 18.12
C GLY A 82 -4.64 23.19 16.62
N ALA A 83 -3.54 22.63 16.11
CA ALA A 83 -3.25 22.67 14.68
C ALA A 83 -4.03 21.60 13.89
N ALA A 84 -4.95 22.08 13.04
CA ALA A 84 -5.70 21.28 12.07
C ALA A 84 -4.75 20.56 11.11
N TRP A 85 -5.04 19.28 10.82
CA TRP A 85 -4.32 18.51 9.81
C TRP A 85 -4.47 19.20 8.43
N PRO A 86 -3.37 19.56 7.74
CA PRO A 86 -3.46 20.13 6.40
C PRO A 86 -4.12 19.13 5.44
N ALA A 87 -4.99 19.62 4.56
CA ALA A 87 -5.68 18.80 3.55
C ALA A 87 -4.72 17.87 2.80
N ARG A 88 -3.55 18.39 2.39
CA ARG A 88 -2.51 17.59 1.71
C ARG A 88 -2.03 16.38 2.52
N GLN A 89 -1.91 16.49 3.84
CA GLN A 89 -1.49 15.38 4.71
C GLN A 89 -2.60 14.34 4.85
N ILE A 90 -3.85 14.78 4.96
CA ILE A 90 -5.01 13.89 5.01
C ILE A 90 -5.17 13.15 3.67
N SER A 91 -5.08 13.84 2.53
CA SER A 91 -5.10 13.22 1.19
C SER A 91 -3.99 12.20 1.02
N ALA A 92 -2.75 12.51 1.44
CA ALA A 92 -1.64 11.58 1.36
C ALA A 92 -1.85 10.33 2.25
N TRP A 93 -2.40 10.51 3.45
CA TRP A 93 -2.75 9.40 4.33
C TRP A 93 -3.88 8.54 3.75
N LEU A 94 -4.92 9.16 3.19
CA LEU A 94 -6.03 8.48 2.52
C LEU A 94 -5.55 7.68 1.31
N CYS A 95 -4.75 8.26 0.43
CA CYS A 95 -4.12 7.55 -0.68
C CYS A 95 -3.33 6.34 -0.18
N LYS A 96 -2.54 6.49 0.89
CA LYS A 96 -1.79 5.38 1.48
C LYS A 96 -2.71 4.29 2.05
N ARG A 97 -3.79 4.67 2.74
CA ARG A 97 -4.73 3.72 3.33
C ARG A 97 -5.53 2.98 2.27
N ILE A 98 -5.99 3.69 1.25
CA ILE A 98 -6.70 3.13 0.09
C ILE A 98 -5.75 2.23 -0.72
N ALA A 99 -4.51 2.66 -0.94
CA ALA A 99 -3.47 1.82 -1.56
C ALA A 99 -3.29 0.51 -0.78
N ALA A 100 -3.19 0.57 0.54
CA ALA A 100 -3.05 -0.61 1.39
C ALA A 100 -4.29 -1.52 1.38
N ILE A 101 -5.50 -0.97 1.27
CA ILE A 101 -6.75 -1.74 1.21
C ILE A 101 -6.98 -2.35 -0.18
N ARG A 102 -6.54 -1.66 -1.24
CA ARG A 102 -6.82 -2.01 -2.64
C ARG A 102 -5.65 -2.63 -3.38
N GLY A 103 -4.46 -2.64 -2.78
CA GLY A 103 -3.22 -3.10 -3.38
C GLY A 103 -2.74 -2.27 -4.58
N LEU A 104 -3.14 -1.00 -4.64
CA LEU A 104 -2.78 -0.06 -5.71
C LEU A 104 -1.56 0.78 -5.31
N ASP A 105 -0.85 1.35 -6.29
CA ASP A 105 0.15 2.37 -5.99
C ASP A 105 -0.55 3.66 -5.53
N THR A 106 0.02 4.33 -4.53
CA THR A 106 -0.47 5.63 -4.05
C THR A 106 -0.55 6.69 -5.16
N GLN A 107 0.27 6.56 -6.20
CA GLN A 107 0.30 7.46 -7.37
C GLN A 107 -0.84 7.17 -8.36
N ASP A 108 -1.43 5.98 -8.32
CA ASP A 108 -2.51 5.54 -9.21
C ASP A 108 -3.91 5.79 -8.60
N ILE A 109 -4.00 6.45 -7.44
CA ILE A 109 -5.27 6.76 -6.78
C ILE A 109 -5.71 8.17 -7.17
N PRO A 110 -6.69 8.31 -8.07
CA PRO A 110 -7.18 9.61 -8.49
C PRO A 110 -7.94 10.30 -7.35
N LEU A 111 -7.37 11.42 -6.86
CA LEU A 111 -7.95 12.25 -5.80
C LEU A 111 -9.22 13.00 -6.25
N ASP A 112 -9.35 13.23 -7.56
CA ASP A 112 -10.44 13.92 -8.23
C ASP A 112 -11.58 12.99 -8.66
N SER A 113 -11.47 11.69 -8.35
CA SER A 113 -12.48 10.69 -8.66
C SER A 113 -13.41 10.43 -7.48
N PRO A 114 -14.69 10.09 -7.73
CA PRO A 114 -15.63 9.76 -6.67
C PRO A 114 -15.12 8.60 -5.81
N VAL A 115 -15.28 8.67 -4.50
CA VAL A 115 -14.77 7.65 -3.57
C VAL A 115 -15.29 6.25 -3.92
N ARG A 116 -16.53 6.11 -4.43
CA ARG A 116 -17.08 4.81 -4.85
C ARG A 116 -16.45 4.27 -6.13
N SER A 117 -15.98 5.14 -7.03
CA SER A 117 -15.33 4.75 -8.29
C SER A 117 -13.97 4.09 -8.07
N LEU A 118 -13.36 4.29 -6.90
CA LEU A 118 -12.14 3.59 -6.46
C LEU A 118 -12.40 2.12 -6.10
N GLY A 119 -13.68 1.69 -6.15
CA GLY A 119 -14.17 0.35 -5.87
C GLY A 119 -14.03 -0.07 -4.40
N LEU A 120 -14.01 0.91 -3.49
CA LEU A 120 -14.14 0.67 -2.05
C LEU A 120 -15.54 0.12 -1.76
N ASP A 121 -15.62 -1.03 -1.12
CA ASP A 121 -16.90 -1.58 -0.65
C ASP A 121 -17.37 -0.87 0.64
N SER A 122 -18.60 -1.14 1.05
CA SER A 122 -19.18 -0.50 2.25
C SER A 122 -18.41 -0.82 3.53
N VAL A 123 -17.66 -1.92 3.59
CA VAL A 123 -16.87 -2.29 4.77
C VAL A 123 -15.57 -1.49 4.81
N ALA A 124 -14.87 -1.44 3.67
CA ALA A 124 -13.66 -0.65 3.48
C ALA A 124 -13.90 0.84 3.78
N LEU A 125 -15.06 1.38 3.38
CA LEU A 125 -15.44 2.78 3.69
C LEU A 125 -15.59 3.03 5.19
N VAL A 126 -16.26 2.12 5.91
CA VAL A 126 -16.44 2.23 7.36
C VAL A 126 -15.10 2.14 8.09
N GLU A 127 -14.21 1.24 7.66
CA GLU A 127 -12.85 1.13 8.20
C GLU A 127 -12.03 2.40 7.94
N LEU A 128 -12.10 2.95 6.73
CA LEU A 128 -11.41 4.19 6.36
C LEU A 128 -11.86 5.36 7.24
N ALA A 129 -13.17 5.52 7.41
CA ALA A 129 -13.75 6.57 8.26
C ALA A 129 -13.37 6.40 9.74
N ALA A 130 -13.34 5.15 10.23
CA ALA A 130 -12.95 4.86 11.62
C ALA A 130 -11.47 5.18 11.88
N ASP A 131 -10.58 4.82 10.96
CA ASP A 131 -9.15 5.08 11.09
C ASP A 131 -8.82 6.56 10.91
N LEU A 132 -9.50 7.24 9.98
CA LEU A 132 -9.39 8.68 9.81
C LEU A 132 -9.91 9.42 11.05
N GLY A 133 -10.99 8.93 11.65
CA GLY A 133 -11.51 9.46 12.90
C GLY A 133 -10.54 9.33 14.06
N LYS A 134 -9.79 8.21 14.16
CA LYS A 134 -8.69 8.08 15.13
C LYS A 134 -7.55 9.05 14.84
N LEU A 135 -7.22 9.28 13.57
CA LEU A 135 -6.14 10.19 13.16
C LEU A 135 -6.46 11.65 13.52
N LEU A 136 -7.71 12.05 13.32
CA LEU A 136 -8.20 13.41 13.58
C LEU A 136 -8.77 13.60 14.99
N ASP A 137 -8.73 12.55 15.83
CA ASP A 137 -9.41 12.48 17.14
C ASP A 137 -10.89 12.94 17.09
N ARG A 138 -11.57 12.58 16.00
CA ARG A 138 -12.92 13.02 15.66
C ARG A 138 -13.79 11.84 15.24
N LYS A 139 -15.08 11.88 15.56
CA LYS A 139 -16.04 10.94 14.96
C LYS A 139 -16.37 11.39 13.53
N ILE A 140 -16.07 10.53 12.57
CA ILE A 140 -16.45 10.69 11.16
C ILE A 140 -17.57 9.70 10.86
N ASP A 141 -18.72 10.19 10.40
CA ASP A 141 -19.82 9.32 9.98
C ASP A 141 -19.61 8.93 8.52
N PRO A 142 -19.55 7.63 8.17
CA PRO A 142 -19.46 7.16 6.79
C PRO A 142 -20.57 7.70 5.87
N LYS A 143 -21.71 8.14 6.44
CA LYS A 143 -22.81 8.76 5.69
C LYS A 143 -22.45 10.10 5.04
N GLU A 144 -21.38 10.76 5.47
CA GLU A 144 -20.85 11.95 4.79
C GLU A 144 -20.45 11.65 3.32
N LEU A 145 -20.30 10.38 2.96
CA LEU A 145 -20.01 9.90 1.61
C LEU A 145 -21.27 9.61 0.76
N ASP A 146 -22.49 9.87 1.25
CA ASP A 146 -23.75 9.60 0.54
C ASP A 146 -23.90 10.38 -0.78
N GLY A 147 -23.19 11.50 -0.93
CA GLY A 147 -23.15 12.31 -2.16
C GLY A 147 -22.14 11.86 -3.22
N ASP A 148 -21.45 10.74 -3.02
CA ASP A 148 -20.30 10.29 -3.82
C ASP A 148 -19.23 11.39 -4.04
N PRO A 149 -18.78 12.08 -2.95
CA PRO A 149 -17.77 13.11 -3.07
C PRO A 149 -16.45 12.51 -3.59
N THR A 150 -15.65 13.37 -4.22
CA THR A 150 -14.25 13.03 -4.52
C THR A 150 -13.41 12.98 -3.24
N LEU A 151 -12.28 12.28 -3.27
CA LEU A 151 -11.34 12.22 -2.14
C LEU A 151 -10.94 13.63 -1.66
N ASP A 152 -10.65 14.54 -2.60
CA ASP A 152 -10.28 15.93 -2.29
C ASP A 152 -11.43 16.73 -1.67
N GLN A 153 -12.68 16.48 -2.10
CA GLN A 153 -13.86 17.13 -1.49
C GLN A 153 -14.12 16.63 -0.07
N TRP A 154 -13.93 15.34 0.17
CA TRP A 154 -14.08 14.77 1.51
C TRP A 154 -13.00 15.32 2.46
N VAL A 155 -11.75 15.34 2.00
CA VAL A 155 -10.64 15.98 2.72
C VAL A 155 -10.91 17.47 2.97
N GLY A 156 -11.38 18.19 1.96
CA GLY A 156 -11.70 19.61 2.06
C GLY A 156 -12.83 19.90 3.06
N GLY A 157 -13.80 19.00 3.19
CA GLY A 157 -14.84 19.07 4.22
C GLY A 157 -14.31 18.88 5.63
N LEU A 158 -13.30 18.00 5.80
CA LEU A 158 -12.70 17.70 7.11
C LEU A 158 -11.78 18.80 7.65
N VAL A 159 -11.25 19.68 6.78
CA VAL A 159 -10.32 20.76 7.14
C VAL A 159 -11.02 22.11 7.33
N ASN A 160 -12.21 22.29 6.75
CA ASN A 160 -12.95 23.57 6.79
C ASN A 160 -14.03 23.64 7.90
N GLU A 161 -14.05 22.70 8.84
CA GLU A 161 -14.89 22.71 10.05
C GLU A 161 -14.05 22.91 11.32
#